data_AF-A0A974SEM4-F1
#
_entry.id   AF-A0A974SEM4-F1
#
_cell.length_a   1.000
_cell.length_b   1.000
_cell.length_c   1.000
_cell.angle_alpha   90.00
_cell.angle_beta   90.00
_cell.angle_gamma   90.00
#
_symmetry.space_group_name_H-M   'P 1'
#
loop_
_entity.id
_entity.type
_entity.pdbx_description
1 polymer ?
#
loop_
_entity_poly.entity_id
_entity_poly.type
_entity_poly.pdbx_seq_one_letter_code
_entity_poly.pdbx_strand_id
1 'polypeptide(L)' 'MTSIDPVYEILKVMEQEQRPEFRQIGMDPRDFRTVLKHIHEAGYADAGGLTPAGQKYIQAYERRLRSNSHVSRRDLA' A
#
# COMPACT_ATOMS: atom_id res chain seq x y z
N MET A 1 8.71 14.55 4.15
CA MET A 1 8.61 13.19 3.58
C MET A 1 7.13 12.88 3.47
N THR A 2 6.61 12.65 2.27
CA THR A 2 5.26 12.10 2.11
C THR A 2 5.26 10.71 2.75
N SER A 3 4.58 10.57 3.89
CA SER A 3 4.34 9.26 4.50
C SER A 3 3.64 8.40 3.46
N ILE A 4 4.29 7.31 3.04
CA ILE A 4 3.68 6.36 2.12
C ILE A 4 2.54 5.66 2.89
N ASP A 5 1.42 5.43 2.23
CA ASP A 5 0.28 4.75 2.84
C ASP A 5 0.69 3.32 3.25
N PRO A 6 0.57 2.95 4.53
CA PRO A 6 0.98 1.63 5.00
C PRO A 6 0.14 0.48 4.42
N VAL A 7 -1.11 0.76 3.99
CA VAL A 7 -1.91 -0.21 3.25
C VAL A 7 -1.23 -0.53 1.93
N TYR A 8 -0.77 0.49 1.21
CA TYR A 8 -0.05 0.30 -0.04
C TYR A 8 1.24 -0.49 0.15
N GLU A 9 2.06 -0.16 1.15
CA GLU A 9 3.34 -0.86 1.36
C GLU A 9 3.14 -2.36 1.64
N ILE A 10 2.16 -2.71 2.48
CA ILE A 10 1.84 -4.11 2.78
C ILE A 10 1.32 -4.83 1.53
N LEU A 11 0.41 -4.22 0.77
CA LEU A 11 -0.13 -4.82 -0.45
C LEU A 11 0.94 -5.00 -1.52
N LYS A 12 1.93 -4.10 -1.63
CA LYS A 12 3.08 -4.28 -2.55
C LYS A 12 3.97 -5.44 -2.17
N VAL A 13 4.17 -5.72 -0.89
CA VAL A 13 4.91 -6.91 -0.46
C VAL A 13 4.14 -8.18 -0.84
N MET A 14 2.82 -8.19 -0.63
CA MET A 14 1.96 -9.31 -1.06
C MET A 14 1.94 -9.50 -2.58
N GLU A 15 1.95 -8.42 -3.37
CA GLU A 15 2.05 -8.47 -4.84
C GLU A 15 3.34 -9.18 -5.31
N GLN A 16 4.41 -9.08 -4.53
CA GLN A 16 5.68 -9.77 -4.79
C GLN A 16 5.72 -11.21 -4.28
N GLU A 17 4.55 -11.80 -3.96
CA GLU A 17 4.39 -13.14 -3.39
C GLU A 17 5.15 -13.34 -2.06
N GLN A 18 5.47 -12.24 -1.38
CA GLN A 18 6.16 -12.25 -0.10
C GLN A 18 5.17 -12.05 1.05
N ARG A 19 5.52 -12.62 2.21
CA ARG A 19 4.76 -12.38 3.45
C ARG A 19 5.18 -11.03 4.05
N PRO A 20 4.25 -10.09 4.25
CA PRO A 20 4.57 -8.81 4.86
C PRO A 20 4.93 -9.00 6.33
N GLU A 21 6.03 -8.38 6.76
CA GLU A 21 6.44 -8.30 8.15
C GLU A 21 6.59 -6.86 8.63
N PHE A 22 6.17 -6.59 9.86
CA PHE A 22 6.24 -5.25 10.47
C PHE A 22 7.65 -4.62 10.43
N ARG A 23 8.70 -5.45 10.53
CA ARG A 23 10.11 -4.99 10.45
C ARG A 23 10.49 -4.50 9.07
N GLN A 24 9.97 -5.13 8.02
CA GLN A 24 10.25 -4.74 6.62
C GLN A 24 9.57 -3.41 6.29
N ILE A 25 8.38 -3.18 6.85
CA ILE A 25 7.60 -1.94 6.70
C ILE A 25 8.10 -0.83 7.64
N GLY A 26 8.90 -1.16 8.66
CA GLY A 26 9.36 -0.19 9.66
C GLY A 26 8.24 0.31 10.58
N MET A 27 7.25 -0.54 10.86
CA MET A 27 6.05 -0.21 11.62
C MET A 27 6.02 -0.89 13.00
N ASP A 28 5.38 -0.25 13.99
CA ASP A 28 5.09 -0.89 15.27
C ASP A 28 4.20 -2.15 15.08
N PRO A 29 4.45 -3.26 15.80
CA PRO A 29 3.66 -4.49 15.67
C PRO A 29 2.16 -4.34 15.95
N ARG A 30 1.73 -3.33 16.73
CA ARG A 30 0.30 -3.06 17.01
C ARG A 30 -0.35 -2.33 15.84
N ASP A 31 0.34 -1.33 15.29
CA ASP A 31 -0.14 -0.60 14.12
C ASP A 31 -0.17 -1.52 12.91
N PHE A 32 0.86 -2.35 12.72
CA PHE A 32 0.92 -3.33 11.63
C PHE A 32 -0.25 -4.31 11.68
N ARG A 33 -0.60 -4.81 12.87
CA ARG A 33 -1.77 -5.68 13.05
C ARG A 33 -3.08 -4.95 12.73
N THR A 34 -3.18 -3.68 13.07
CA THR A 34 -4.35 -2.85 12.76
C THR A 34 -4.51 -2.67 11.24
N VAL A 35 -3.42 -2.38 10.54
CA VAL A 35 -3.43 -2.23 9.07
C VAL A 35 -3.73 -3.55 8.37
N LEU A 36 -3.12 -4.67 8.80
CA LEU A 36 -3.44 -6.00 8.27
C LEU A 36 -4.91 -6.36 8.46
N LYS A 37 -5.45 -6.10 9.65
CA LYS A 37 -6.87 -6.32 9.92
C LYS A 37 -7.75 -5.49 8.96
N HIS A 38 -7.42 -4.21 8.78
CA HIS A 38 -8.14 -3.35 7.84
C HIS A 38 -8.06 -3.87 6.39
N ILE A 39 -6.89 -4.33 5.94
CA ILE A 39 -6.69 -4.93 4.61
C ILE A 39 -7.62 -6.13 4.39
N HIS A 40 -7.74 -7.00 5.40
CA HIS A 40 -8.62 -8.16 5.34
C HIS A 40 -10.10 -7.76 5.37
N GLU A 41 -10.49 -6.85 6.26
CA GLU A 41 -11.88 -6.38 6.38
C GLU A 41 -12.35 -5.62 5.13
N ALA A 42 -11.44 -4.89 4.48
CA ALA A 42 -11.70 -4.21 3.20
C ALA A 42 -11.70 -5.16 1.99
N GLY A 43 -11.32 -6.43 2.18
CA GLY A 43 -11.24 -7.42 1.11
C GLY A 43 -10.10 -7.18 0.12
N TYR A 44 -9.05 -6.44 0.51
CA TYR A 44 -7.88 -6.21 -0.34
C TYR A 44 -6.95 -7.42 -0.38
N ALA A 45 -6.94 -8.24 0.68
CA ALA A 45 -6.23 -9.51 0.73
C ALA A 45 -7.04 -10.56 1.50
N ASP A 46 -6.91 -11.82 1.10
CA ASP A 46 -7.52 -12.98 1.76
C ASP A 46 -6.48 -14.09 2.03
N ALA A 47 -6.94 -15.30 2.37
CA ALA A 47 -6.07 -16.43 2.67
C ALA A 47 -5.20 -16.88 1.47
N GLY A 48 -5.62 -16.57 0.23
CA GLY A 48 -4.88 -16.84 -1.00
C GLY A 48 -3.91 -15.71 -1.39
N GLY A 49 -3.90 -14.60 -0.66
CA GLY A 49 -3.04 -13.45 -0.94
C GLY A 49 -3.82 -12.25 -1.46
N LEU A 50 -3.26 -11.54 -2.42
CA LEU A 50 -3.81 -10.29 -2.93
C LEU A 50 -5.08 -10.53 -3.76
N THR A 51 -6.17 -9.81 -3.47
CA THR A 51 -7.41 -9.91 -4.25
C THR A 51 -7.41 -8.95 -5.43
N PRO A 52 -8.36 -9.08 -6.39
CA PRO A 52 -8.54 -8.09 -7.44
C PRO A 52 -8.85 -6.67 -6.91
N ALA A 53 -9.47 -6.55 -5.72
CA ALA A 53 -9.72 -5.26 -5.09
C ALA A 53 -8.42 -4.63 -4.57
N GLY A 54 -7.54 -5.43 -3.95
CA GLY A 54 -6.21 -5.00 -3.54
C GLY A 54 -5.35 -4.55 -4.72
N GLN A 55 -5.39 -5.28 -5.85
CA GLN A 55 -4.67 -4.90 -7.06
C GLN A 55 -5.15 -3.56 -7.64
N LYS A 56 -6.47 -3.33 -7.64
CA LYS A 56 -7.05 -2.03 -8.05
C LYS A 56 -6.62 -0.90 -7.12
N TYR A 57 -6.54 -1.16 -5.81
CA TYR A 57 -6.07 -0.18 -4.84
C TYR A 57 -4.62 0.23 -5.14
N ILE A 58 -3.72 -0.73 -5.36
CA ILE A 58 -2.31 -0.47 -5.74
C ILE A 58 -2.24 0.41 -6.98
N GLN A 59 -2.93 0.04 -8.06
CA GLN A 59 -2.92 0.79 -9.31
C GLN A 59 -3.47 2.22 -9.16
N ALA A 60 -4.53 2.39 -8.36
CA ALA A 60 -5.10 3.71 -8.08
C ALA A 60 -4.12 4.58 -7.29
N TYR A 61 -3.45 4.00 -6.30
CA TYR A 61 -2.44 4.68 -5.50
C TYR A 61 -1.22 5.11 -6.35
N GLU A 62 -0.67 4.20 -7.16
CA GLU A 62 0.44 4.50 -8.07
C GLU A 62 0.09 5.58 -9.09
N ARG A 63 -1.15 5.58 -9.60
CA ARG A 63 -1.65 6.63 -10.50
C ARG A 63 -1.64 8.00 -9.81
N ARG A 64 -2.10 8.08 -8.56
CA ARG A 64 -2.11 9.33 -7.77
C ARG A 64 -0.68 9.82 -7.50
N LEU A 65 0.24 8.92 -7.17
CA LEU A 65 1.65 9.28 -7.01
C LEU A 65 2.22 9.91 -8.27
N ARG A 66 1.97 9.29 -9.44
CA ARG A 66 2.42 9.84 -10.74
C ARG A 66 1.78 11.20 -11.06
N SER A 67 0.49 11.36 -10.79
CA SER A 67 -0.22 12.63 -11.00
C SER A 67 0.33 13.75 -10.11
N ASN A 68 0.52 13.49 -8.81
CA ASN A 68 1.10 14.48 -7.89
C ASN A 68 2.54 14.85 -8.29
N SER A 69 3.31 13.88 -8.79
CA SER A 69 4.68 14.11 -9.29
C SER A 69 4.71 15.01 -10.54
N HIS A 70 3.65 14.96 -11.37
CA HIS A 70 3.52 15.80 -12.57
C HIS A 70 3.06 17.22 -12.26
N VAL A 71 2.25 17.43 -11.22
CA VAL A 71 1.85 18.77 -10.80
C VAL A 71 3.03 19.54 -10.23
N SER A 72 3.85 18.93 -9.36
CA SER A 72 5.04 19.61 -8.80
C SER A 72 6.11 20.05 -9.82
N ARG A 73 6.11 19.52 -11.05
CA ARG A 73 7.08 19.92 -12.09
C ARG A 73 6.58 21.08 -12.96
N ARG A 74 5.26 21.38 -12.96
CA ARG A 74 4.68 22.44 -13.81
C ARG A 74 4.62 23.82 -13.14
N ASP A 75 4.76 23.88 -11.81
CA ASP A 75 4.75 25.15 -11.05
C ASP A 75 6.15 25.79 -10.89
N LEU A 76 7.15 25.34 -11.68
CA LEU A 76 8.56 25.79 -11.61
C LEU A 76 9.08 26.35 -12.94
N ALA A 77 8.20 26.74 -13.86
CA ALA A 77 8.56 27.33 -15.16
C ALA A 77 8.08 28.78 -15.27
#